data_AF-A0A960IGY1-F1
#
_entry.id   AF-A0A960IGY1-F1
#
_cell.length_a   1.000
_cell.length_b   1.000
_cell.length_c   1.000
_cell.angle_alpha   90.00
_cell.angle_beta   90.00
_cell.angle_gamma   90.00
#
_symmetry.space_group_name_H-M   'P 1'
#
loop_
_entity.id
_entity.type
_entity.pdbx_description
1 polymer ?
#
loop_
_entity_poly.entity_id
_entity_poly.type
_entity_poly.pdbx_seq_one_letter_code
_entity_poly.pdbx_strand_id
1 'polypeptide(L)' 'MPLHPGLSAEVQLTVSDADTAIAVGSGTVPVLATPRVIALCEETSVKAMEDDLEPGTTTVGMRV' A
#
# COMPACT_ATOMS: atom_id res chain seq x y z
N MET A 1 -18.90 9.45 -5.66
CA MET A 1 -19.76 9.45 -4.45
C MET A 1 -18.83 9.76 -3.27
N PRO A 2 -19.20 10.50 -2.21
CA PRO A 2 -18.23 10.73 -1.14
C PRO A 2 -17.80 9.39 -0.51
N LEU A 3 -16.52 9.28 -0.16
CA LEU A 3 -16.00 8.12 0.58
C LEU A 3 -16.84 7.90 1.85
N HIS A 4 -17.15 6.63 2.13
CA HIS A 4 -18.01 6.26 3.25
C HIS A 4 -17.31 5.20 4.13
N PRO A 5 -17.61 5.17 5.45
CA PRO A 5 -17.05 4.14 6.33
C PRO A 5 -17.43 2.72 5.87
N GLY A 6 -16.49 1.78 6.01
CA GLY A 6 -16.69 0.36 5.68
C GLY A 6 -16.08 -0.09 4.36
N LEU A 7 -15.54 0.81 3.55
CA LEU A 7 -14.74 0.46 2.37
C LEU A 7 -13.54 -0.42 2.77
N SER A 8 -13.30 -1.48 2.00
CA SER A 8 -12.23 -2.43 2.25
C SER A 8 -11.77 -3.07 0.95
N ALA A 9 -10.50 -3.47 0.92
CA ALA A 9 -9.91 -4.25 -0.15
C ALA A 9 -8.88 -5.21 0.43
N GLU A 10 -8.45 -6.16 -0.41
CA GLU A 10 -7.39 -7.10 -0.09
C GLU A 10 -6.33 -7.10 -1.20
N VAL A 11 -5.07 -7.09 -0.77
CA VAL A 11 -3.88 -7.31 -1.59
C VAL A 11 -3.06 -8.40 -0.93
N GLN A 12 -2.56 -9.34 -1.72
CA GLN A 12 -1.72 -10.43 -1.25
C GLN A 12 -0.36 -10.39 -1.95
N LEU A 13 0.69 -10.66 -1.20
CA LEU A 13 2.06 -10.73 -1.71
C LEU A 13 2.73 -11.98 -1.11
N THR A 14 3.30 -12.81 -1.98
CA THR A 14 4.26 -13.83 -1.56
C THR A 14 5.65 -13.19 -1.53
N VAL A 15 6.30 -13.20 -0.36
CA VAL A 15 7.59 -12.53 -0.16
C VAL A 15 8.66 -13.17 -1.04
N SER A 16 9.33 -12.34 -1.84
CA SER A 16 10.50 -12.71 -2.64
C SER A 16 11.76 -12.00 -2.14
N ASP A 17 12.92 -12.34 -2.71
CA ASP A 17 14.19 -11.68 -2.37
C ASP A 17 14.13 -10.15 -2.59
N ALA A 18 13.38 -9.69 -3.59
CA ALA A 18 13.22 -8.27 -3.90
C ALA A 18 12.43 -7.49 -2.83
N ASP A 19 11.63 -8.18 -2.01
CA ASP A 19 10.81 -7.57 -0.95
C ASP A 19 11.56 -7.47 0.39
N THR A 20 12.77 -8.00 0.46
CA THR A 20 13.53 -8.08 1.71
C THR A 20 14.11 -6.74 2.13
N ALA A 21 14.34 -6.58 3.44
CA ALA A 21 14.95 -5.38 4.01
C ALA A 21 16.36 -5.10 3.44
N ILE A 22 17.08 -6.14 3.02
CA ILE A 22 18.37 -6.03 2.33
C ILE A 22 18.16 -5.45 0.92
N ALA A 23 17.27 -6.03 0.11
CA ALA A 23 17.05 -5.60 -1.27
C ALA A 23 16.49 -4.17 -1.35
N VAL A 24 15.61 -3.80 -0.41
CA VAL A 24 15.02 -2.47 -0.30
C VAL A 24 15.97 -1.45 0.36
N GLY A 25 17.05 -1.92 1.00
CA GLY A 25 18.02 -1.06 1.71
C GLY A 25 17.50 -0.49 3.03
N SER A 26 16.43 -1.07 3.59
CA SER A 26 15.83 -0.63 4.86
C SER A 26 16.39 -1.35 6.10
N GLY A 27 17.28 -2.33 5.92
CA GLY A 27 17.86 -3.12 7.01
C GLY A 27 18.91 -4.11 6.50
N THR A 28 19.39 -4.96 7.40
CA THR A 28 20.55 -5.85 7.15
C THR A 28 20.22 -7.34 7.19
N VAL A 29 18.94 -7.72 7.34
CA VAL A 29 18.50 -9.12 7.46
C VAL A 29 17.47 -9.50 6.39
N PRO A 30 17.42 -10.76 5.93
CA PRO A 30 16.56 -11.20 4.83
C PRO A 30 15.12 -11.46 5.29
N VAL A 31 14.45 -10.41 5.76
CA VAL A 31 13.04 -10.43 6.19
C VAL A 31 12.25 -9.41 5.37
N LEU A 32 10.92 -9.53 5.33
CA LEU A 32 10.06 -8.55 4.66
C LEU A 32 10.37 -7.12 5.13
N ALA A 33 10.63 -6.22 4.18
CA ALA A 33 11.00 -4.85 4.47
C ALA A 33 9.80 -4.06 5.04
N THR A 34 10.02 -3.24 6.07
CA THR A 34 8.99 -2.32 6.58
C THR A 34 8.44 -1.39 5.50
N PRO A 35 9.26 -0.78 4.60
CA PRO A 35 8.73 -0.02 3.47
C PRO A 35 7.81 -0.84 2.55
N ARG A 36 8.06 -2.14 2.39
CA ARG A 36 7.20 -3.01 1.58
C ARG A 36 5.83 -3.21 2.24
N VAL A 37 5.79 -3.36 3.57
CA VAL A 37 4.54 -3.42 4.33
C VAL A 37 3.73 -2.14 4.15
N ILE A 38 4.37 -0.98 4.28
CA ILE A 38 3.69 0.32 4.08
C ILE A 38 3.15 0.44 2.66
N ALA A 39 3.93 0.07 1.66
CA ALA A 39 3.48 0.07 0.27
C ALA A 39 2.25 -0.84 0.04
N LEU A 40 2.17 -2.00 0.72
CA LEU A 40 0.98 -2.87 0.65
C LEU A 40 -0.25 -2.21 1.31
N CYS A 41 -0.06 -1.52 2.43
CA CYS A 41 -1.14 -0.74 3.06
C CYS A 41 -1.64 0.38 2.15
N GLU A 42 -0.73 1.10 1.49
CA GLU A 42 -1.07 2.16 0.54
C GLU A 42 -1.81 1.61 -0.68
N GLU A 43 -1.30 0.54 -1.30
CA GLU A 43 -1.94 -0.15 -2.42
C GLU A 43 -3.36 -0.62 -2.06
N THR A 44 -3.51 -1.22 -0.89
CA THR A 44 -4.82 -1.69 -0.39
C THR A 44 -5.77 -0.53 -0.15
N SER A 45 -5.28 0.59 0.38
CA SER A 45 -6.09 1.79 0.64
C SER A 45 -6.58 2.42 -0.66
N VAL A 46 -5.72 2.52 -1.68
CA VAL A 46 -6.10 3.00 -3.02
C VAL A 46 -7.15 2.09 -3.64
N LYS A 47 -6.91 0.77 -3.59
CA LYS A 47 -7.85 -0.23 -4.12
C LYS A 47 -9.21 -0.19 -3.44
N ALA A 48 -9.26 0.08 -2.13
CA ALA A 48 -10.52 0.17 -1.39
C ALA A 48 -11.41 1.35 -1.81
N MET A 49 -10.86 2.36 -2.51
CA MET A 49 -11.59 3.56 -2.92
C MET A 49 -11.64 3.78 -4.44
N GLU A 50 -11.04 2.89 -5.24
CA GLU A 50 -10.89 3.06 -6.69
C GLU A 50 -12.22 3.32 -7.41
N ASP A 51 -13.28 2.58 -7.03
CA ASP A 51 -14.62 2.70 -7.62
C ASP A 51 -15.39 3.95 -7.16
N ASP A 52 -14.93 4.64 -6.11
CA ASP A 52 -15.58 5.82 -5.53
C ASP A 52 -14.94 7.15 -5.96
N LEU A 53 -13.74 7.11 -6.55
CA LEU A 53 -13.01 8.30 -7.00
C LEU A 53 -13.62 8.92 -8.27
N GLU A 54 -13.63 10.25 -8.32
CA GLU A 54 -14.10 10.97 -9.51
C GLU A 54 -13.09 10.83 -10.67
N PRO A 55 -13.56 10.74 -11.92
CA PRO A 55 -12.68 10.69 -13.08
C PRO A 55 -11.69 11.85 -13.11
N GLY A 56 -10.40 11.55 -13.30
CA GLY A 56 -9.33 12.54 -13.34
C GLY A 56 -8.81 12.98 -11.96
N THR A 57 -9.27 12.35 -10.87
CA THR A 57 -8.74 12.59 -9.52
C THR A 57 -7.78 11.49 -9.07
N THR A 58 -6.97 11.79 -8.05
CA THR A 58 -6.06 10.84 -7.41
C THR A 58 -5.98 11.12 -5.92
N THR A 59 -5.36 10.21 -5.17
CA THR A 59 -5.23 10.29 -3.71
C THR A 59 -3.78 10.51 -3.33
N VAL A 60 -3.55 11.30 -2.29
CA VAL A 60 -2.23 11.46 -1.67
C VAL A 60 -2.37 11.29 -0.17
N GLY A 61 -1.38 10.65 0.46
CA GLY A 61 -1.28 10.62 1.92
C GLY A 61 -1.11 12.04 2.46
N MET A 62 -2.11 12.55 3.16
CA MET A 62 -2.11 13.90 3.72
C MET A 62 -1.97 13.83 5.24
N ARG A 63 -0.75 14.03 5.74
CA ARG A 63 -0.48 14.48 7.11
C ARG A 63 0.98 14.98 7.20
N VAL A 64 1.16 16.21 7.69
CA VAL A 64 2.46 16.79 8.10
C VAL A 64 2.74 16.47 9.57
#